data_AF-A0A351KSS3-F1
#
_entry.id   AF-A0A351KSS3-F1
#
_cell.length_a   1.000
_cell.length_b   1.000
_cell.length_c   1.000
_cell.angle_alpha   90.00
_cell.angle_beta   90.00
_cell.angle_gamma   90.00
#
_symmetry.space_group_name_H-M   'P 1'
#
loop_
_entity.id
_entity.type
_entity.pdbx_description
1 polymer ?
#
loop_
_entity_poly.entity_id
_entity_poly.type
_entity_poly.pdbx_seq_one_letter_code
_entity_poly.pdbx_strand_id
1 'polypeptide(L)'
;MKILHVEGGRNFYGGAHQILLLMEGLKARGIENVLACRVGSDLAKVAAPLAEVHAIRMEGDLDFGLIQRLHRVIRLTHPDVVHLHSRIGADVMGGIAARLAGVPVIHSRRQDNPESRLAVALKYRLH
;
A
#
# COMPACT_ATOMS: atom_id res chain seq x y z
N MET A 1 9.10 -11.10 -10.40
CA MET A 1 7.99 -10.14 -10.21
C MET A 1 8.15 -9.51 -8.84
N LYS A 2 7.93 -8.20 -8.74
CA LYS A 2 8.05 -7.41 -7.52
C LYS A 2 6.77 -6.63 -7.24
N ILE A 3 6.27 -6.73 -6.01
CA ILE A 3 5.03 -6.09 -5.59
C ILE A 3 5.31 -5.07 -4.49
N LEU A 4 4.82 -3.84 -4.67
CA LEU A 4 4.80 -2.83 -3.62
C LEU A 4 3.47 -2.86 -2.88
N HIS A 5 3.47 -3.30 -1.62
CA HIS A 5 2.32 -3.22 -0.74
C HIS A 5 2.30 -1.87 0.00
N VAL A 6 1.13 -1.25 0.09
CA VAL A 6 0.95 0.01 0.84
C VAL A 6 -0.05 -0.17 1.97
N GLU A 7 0.41 0.05 3.21
CA GLU A 7 -0.39 -0.09 4.44
C GLU A 7 -0.17 1.08 5.42
N GLY A 8 -1.25 1.78 5.77
CA GLY A 8 -1.21 2.97 6.63
C GLY A 8 -1.58 2.73 8.09
N GLY A 9 -2.03 1.51 8.42
CA GLY A 9 -2.38 1.08 9.76
C GLY A 9 -1.23 1.22 10.75
N ARG A 10 -1.53 1.72 11.94
CA ARG A 10 -0.53 1.86 13.01
C ARG A 10 -0.24 0.54 13.72
N ASN A 11 -1.29 -0.26 13.91
CA ASN A 11 -1.27 -1.43 14.78
C ASN A 11 -1.20 -2.72 13.96
N PHE A 12 -0.55 -3.74 14.52
CA PHE A 12 -0.44 -5.06 13.90
C PHE A 12 -1.60 -5.98 14.33
N TYR A 13 -2.76 -5.79 13.71
CA TYR A 13 -3.89 -6.72 13.78
C TYR A 13 -4.80 -6.56 12.55
N GLY A 14 -5.72 -7.51 12.36
CA GLY A 14 -6.68 -7.47 11.25
C GLY A 14 -6.00 -7.39 9.89
N GLY A 15 -6.24 -6.31 9.15
CA GLY A 15 -5.69 -6.09 7.81
C GLY A 15 -4.16 -6.20 7.74
N ALA A 16 -3.43 -5.67 8.72
CA ALA A 16 -1.97 -5.72 8.75
C ALA A 16 -1.43 -7.15 8.89
N HIS A 17 -2.11 -8.00 9.67
CA HIS A 17 -1.74 -9.41 9.82
C HIS A 17 -1.97 -10.18 8.51
N GLN A 18 -3.07 -9.89 7.81
CA GLN A 18 -3.35 -10.52 6.52
C GLN A 18 -2.32 -10.13 5.45
N ILE A 19 -1.78 -8.91 5.47
CA ILE A 19 -0.70 -8.51 4.56
C ILE A 19 0.56 -9.32 4.82
N LEU A 20 0.88 -9.59 6.09
CA LEU A 20 2.02 -10.45 6.44
C LEU A 20 1.86 -11.86 5.86
N LEU A 21 0.69 -12.50 6.07
CA LEU A 21 0.39 -13.82 5.52
C LEU A 21 0.45 -13.84 3.99
N LEU A 22 -0.03 -12.77 3.34
CA LEU A 22 0.07 -12.62 1.89
C LEU A 22 1.54 -12.54 1.44
N MET A 23 2.33 -11.66 2.05
CA MET A 23 3.75 -11.50 1.72
C MET A 23 4.54 -12.80 1.93
N GLU A 24 4.25 -13.54 3.01
CA GLU A 24 4.84 -14.86 3.25
C GLU A 24 4.51 -15.84 2.12
N GLY A 25 3.23 -15.95 1.75
CA GLY A 25 2.81 -16.82 0.65
C GLY A 25 3.37 -16.40 -0.72
N LEU A 26 3.52 -15.10 -0.97
CA LEU A 26 4.13 -14.57 -2.20
C LEU A 26 5.63 -14.86 -2.24
N LYS A 27 6.34 -14.65 -1.12
CA LYS A 27 7.78 -14.94 -1.00
C LYS A 27 8.06 -16.42 -1.21
N ALA A 28 7.25 -17.30 -0.64
CA ALA A 28 7.34 -18.75 -0.84
C ALA A 28 7.17 -19.16 -2.31
N ARG A 29 6.55 -18.31 -3.15
CA ARG A 29 6.40 -18.49 -4.60
C ARG A 29 7.45 -17.75 -5.42
N GLY A 30 8.50 -17.21 -4.77
CA GLY A 30 9.58 -16.49 -5.44
C GLY A 30 9.21 -15.07 -5.89
N ILE A 31 8.13 -14.48 -5.35
CA ILE A 31 7.74 -13.09 -5.62
C ILE A 31 8.43 -12.18 -4.61
N GLU A 32 9.02 -11.09 -5.12
CA GLU A 32 9.68 -10.08 -4.30
C GLU A 32 8.63 -9.12 -3.71
N ASN A 33 8.71 -8.88 -2.40
CA ASN A 33 7.82 -7.95 -1.71
C ASN A 33 8.57 -6.70 -1.29
N VAL A 34 7.94 -5.55 -1.51
CA VAL A 34 8.30 -4.26 -0.94
C VAL A 34 7.10 -3.78 -0.12
N LEU A 35 7.33 -3.23 1.06
CA LEU A 35 6.29 -2.68 1.92
C LEU A 35 6.53 -1.20 2.16
N ALA A 36 5.62 -0.33 1.70
CA ALA A 36 5.52 1.04 2.19
C ALA A 36 4.53 1.09 3.34
N CYS A 37 5.00 1.45 4.54
CA CYS A 37 4.16 1.51 5.72
C CYS A 37 4.39 2.79 6.55
N ARG A 38 3.45 3.07 7.47
CA ARG A 38 3.59 4.20 8.39
C ARG A 38 4.84 4.03 9.28
N VAL A 39 5.59 5.12 9.45
CA VAL A 39 6.70 5.20 10.42
C VAL A 39 6.24 4.78 11.82
N GLY A 40 7.01 3.90 12.46
CA GLY A 40 6.73 3.41 13.81
C GLY A 40 5.59 2.38 13.90
N SER A 41 5.07 1.88 12.77
CA SER A 41 4.12 0.76 12.78
C SER A 41 4.79 -0.54 13.22
N ASP A 42 4.07 -1.39 13.96
CA ASP A 42 4.57 -2.71 14.33
C ASP A 42 4.74 -3.63 13.13
N LEU A 43 3.94 -3.41 12.07
CA LEU A 43 4.06 -4.13 10.80
C LEU A 43 5.45 -3.98 10.18
N ALA A 44 6.08 -2.79 10.28
CA ALA A 44 7.42 -2.56 9.74
C ALA A 44 8.46 -3.54 10.31
N LYS A 45 8.36 -3.85 11.61
CA LYS A 45 9.28 -4.76 12.29
C LYS A 45 9.04 -6.21 11.86
N VAL A 46 7.78 -6.63 11.85
CA VAL A 46 7.41 -8.02 11.57
C VAL A 46 7.58 -8.36 10.08
N ALA A 47 7.44 -7.39 9.18
CA ALA A 47 7.58 -7.59 7.74
C ALA A 47 9.04 -7.61 7.23
N ALA A 48 10.01 -7.13 8.02
CA ALA A 48 11.42 -7.03 7.59
C ALA A 48 12.04 -8.34 7.05
N PRO A 49 11.72 -9.55 7.57
CA PRO A 49 12.21 -10.81 6.99
C PRO A 49 11.56 -11.16 5.64
N LEU A 50 10.39 -10.61 5.35
CA LEU A 50 9.55 -10.97 4.22
C LEU A 50 9.61 -9.97 3.07
N ALA A 51 9.97 -8.72 3.33
CA ALA A 51 9.92 -7.63 2.37
C ALA A 51 11.01 -6.56 2.61
N GLU A 52 11.35 -5.83 1.55
CA GLU A 52 12.07 -4.55 1.68
C GLU A 52 11.12 -3.49 2.26
N VAL A 53 11.42 -2.94 3.44
CA VAL A 53 10.49 -2.06 4.17
C VAL A 53 10.88 -0.58 4.03
N HIS A 54 9.94 0.21 3.53
CA HIS A 54 10.00 1.67 3.41
C HIS A 54 9.03 2.32 4.41
N ALA A 55 9.54 2.66 5.58
CA ALA A 55 8.78 3.40 6.58
C ALA A 55 8.68 4.89 6.18
N ILE A 56 7.46 5.36 5.86
CA ILE A 56 7.22 6.73 5.41
C ILE A 56 6.13 7.42 6.24
N ARG A 57 6.14 8.76 6.22
CA ARG A 57 5.11 9.56 6.89
C ARG A 57 3.77 9.40 6.15
N MET A 58 2.73 9.04 6.90
CA MET A 58 1.36 8.86 6.41
C MET A 58 0.39 9.51 7.42
N GLU A 59 -0.21 10.64 7.05
CA GLU A 59 -0.93 11.53 7.99
C GLU A 59 -2.46 11.57 7.84
N GLY A 60 -3.05 10.85 6.88
CA GLY A 60 -4.50 10.86 6.72
C GLY A 60 -4.96 10.99 5.28
N ASP A 61 -6.26 11.20 5.12
CA ASP A 61 -6.91 11.41 3.82
C ASP A 61 -6.48 12.73 3.14
N LEU A 62 -6.05 13.72 3.92
CA LEU A 62 -5.59 15.03 3.43
C LEU A 62 -4.09 15.10 3.19
N ASP A 63 -3.38 13.98 3.32
CA ASP A 63 -1.93 13.92 3.13
C ASP A 63 -1.55 13.84 1.65
N PHE A 64 -1.73 14.94 0.90
CA PHE A 64 -1.33 15.01 -0.51
C PHE A 64 0.18 14.78 -0.72
N GLY A 65 1.00 15.09 0.29
CA GLY A 65 2.43 14.80 0.27
C GLY A 65 2.75 13.31 0.20
N LEU A 66 1.80 12.44 0.56
CA LEU A 66 1.93 10.99 0.42
C LEU A 66 2.12 10.56 -1.03
N ILE A 67 1.53 11.29 -2.00
CA ILE A 67 1.70 11.01 -3.43
C ILE A 67 3.18 11.05 -3.80
N GLN A 68 3.88 12.15 -3.45
CA GLN A 68 5.29 12.31 -3.78
C GLN A 68 6.17 11.27 -3.09
N ARG A 69 5.87 10.95 -1.82
CA ARG A 69 6.62 9.94 -1.05
C ARG A 69 6.46 8.55 -1.65
N LEU A 70 5.24 8.14 -1.98
CA LEU A 70 4.98 6.86 -2.63
C LEU A 70 5.56 6.82 -4.04
N HIS A 71 5.43 7.89 -4.82
CA HIS A 71 6.03 8.00 -6.15
C HIS A 71 7.55 7.80 -6.08
N ARG A 72 8.23 8.40 -5.09
CA ARG A 72 9.67 8.17 -4.86
C ARG A 72 9.96 6.70 -4.55
N VAL A 73 9.19 6.05 -3.67
CA VAL A 73 9.38 4.62 -3.36
C VAL A 73 9.19 3.75 -4.61
N ILE A 74 8.16 4.02 -5.41
CA ILE A 74 7.90 3.31 -6.67
C ILE A 74 9.09 3.48 -7.63
N ARG A 75 9.60 4.70 -7.78
CA ARG A 75 10.75 5.01 -8.64
C ARG A 75 12.07 4.42 -8.15
N LEU A 76 12.21 4.15 -6.85
CA LEU A 76 13.41 3.54 -6.27
C LEU A 76 13.39 2.02 -6.40
N THR A 77 12.23 1.41 -6.18
CA THR A 77 12.11 -0.05 -6.07
C THR A 77 11.69 -0.73 -7.37
N HIS A 78 11.14 0.04 -8.31
CA HIS A 78 10.65 -0.41 -9.61
C HIS A 78 9.72 -1.65 -9.51
N PRO A 79 8.59 -1.56 -8.79
CA PRO A 79 7.66 -2.67 -8.67
C PRO A 79 6.90 -2.89 -9.99
N ASP A 80 6.53 -4.13 -10.26
CA ASP A 80 5.65 -4.49 -11.39
C ASP A 80 4.18 -4.16 -11.08
N VAL A 81 3.80 -4.19 -9.80
CA VAL A 81 2.44 -3.92 -9.32
C VAL A 81 2.48 -3.18 -7.99
N VAL A 82 1.59 -2.19 -7.82
CA VAL A 82 1.29 -1.57 -6.52
C VAL A 82 0.00 -2.14 -5.95
N HIS A 83 0.07 -2.75 -4.77
CA HIS A 83 -1.06 -3.34 -4.07
C HIS A 83 -1.45 -2.51 -2.83
N LEU A 84 -2.58 -1.85 -2.91
CA LEU A 84 -3.11 -0.96 -1.87
C LEU A 84 -4.05 -1.76 -0.94
N HIS A 85 -3.78 -1.70 0.37
CA HIS A 85 -4.58 -2.40 1.39
C HIS A 85 -5.27 -1.45 2.38
N SER A 86 -4.78 -0.22 2.50
CA SER A 86 -5.25 0.75 3.49
C SER A 86 -6.31 1.70 2.94
N ARG A 87 -7.25 2.08 3.81
CA ARG A 87 -8.28 3.09 3.52
C ARG A 87 -7.79 4.53 3.70
N ILE A 88 -6.96 4.80 4.71
CA ILE A 88 -6.64 6.17 5.15
C ILE A 88 -5.70 6.81 4.13
N GLY A 89 -6.25 7.56 3.17
CA GLY A 89 -5.58 8.31 2.11
C GLY A 89 -4.72 7.51 1.14
N ALA A 90 -4.22 6.35 1.55
CA ALA A 90 -3.24 5.54 0.84
C ALA A 90 -3.84 4.84 -0.39
N ASP A 91 -5.14 4.57 -0.42
CA ASP A 91 -5.83 4.05 -1.60
C ASP A 91 -5.86 5.11 -2.72
N VAL A 92 -6.32 6.32 -2.43
CA VAL A 92 -6.38 7.41 -3.41
C VAL A 92 -4.98 7.91 -3.76
N MET A 93 -4.18 8.31 -2.78
CA MET A 93 -2.84 8.88 -3.01
C MET A 93 -1.88 7.85 -3.59
N GLY A 94 -1.98 6.58 -3.17
CA GLY A 94 -1.21 5.48 -3.74
C GLY A 94 -1.62 5.17 -5.18
N GLY A 95 -2.93 5.20 -5.48
CA GLY A 95 -3.43 5.07 -6.84
C GLY A 95 -2.91 6.18 -7.75
N ILE A 96 -2.95 7.43 -7.30
CA ILE A 96 -2.39 8.57 -8.06
C ILE A 96 -0.88 8.40 -8.26
N ALA A 97 -0.13 8.07 -7.20
CA ALA A 97 1.33 7.91 -7.28
C ALA A 97 1.74 6.80 -8.27
N ALA A 98 1.04 5.68 -8.26
CA ALA A 98 1.29 4.56 -9.16
C ALA A 98 0.94 4.89 -10.61
N ARG A 99 -0.20 5.56 -10.86
CA ARG A 99 -0.55 6.06 -12.20
C ARG A 99 0.48 7.03 -12.75
N LEU A 100 0.95 7.97 -11.94
CA LEU A 100 2.03 8.89 -12.32
C LEU A 100 3.33 8.15 -12.67
N ALA A 101 3.60 7.04 -12.00
CA ALA A 101 4.74 6.19 -12.27
C ALA A 101 4.52 5.18 -13.42
N GLY A 102 3.31 5.09 -13.98
CA GLY A 102 2.96 4.12 -15.02
C GLY A 102 2.89 2.67 -14.53
N VAL A 103 2.70 2.43 -13.23
CA VAL A 103 2.67 1.09 -12.64
C VAL A 103 1.22 0.64 -12.39
N PRO A 104 0.83 -0.59 -12.79
CA PRO A 104 -0.47 -1.16 -12.50
C PRO A 104 -0.82 -1.18 -11.01
N VAL A 105 -2.09 -0.97 -10.68
CA VAL A 105 -2.57 -0.90 -9.30
C VAL A 105 -3.61 -1.98 -9.03
N ILE A 106 -3.47 -2.64 -7.88
CA ILE A 106 -4.51 -3.51 -7.32
C ILE A 106 -4.92 -2.88 -5.99
N HIS A 107 -6.22 -2.69 -5.78
CA HIS A 107 -6.75 -2.24 -4.50
C HIS A 107 -7.60 -3.36 -3.89
N SER A 108 -7.25 -3.77 -2.66
CA SER A 108 -8.02 -4.74 -1.89
C SER A 108 -8.72 -4.07 -0.72
N ARG A 109 -10.04 -3.95 -0.81
CA ARG A 109 -10.88 -3.44 0.26
C ARG A 109 -11.42 -4.60 1.10
N ARG A 110 -11.26 -4.51 2.43
CA ARG A 110 -11.64 -5.58 3.38
C ARG A 110 -12.49 -5.09 4.56
N GLN A 111 -13.18 -3.97 4.35
CA GLN A 111 -14.17 -3.40 5.26
C GLN A 111 -15.49 -3.27 4.48
N ASP A 112 -16.61 -3.37 5.18
CA ASP A 112 -17.98 -3.24 4.69
C ASP A 112 -18.55 -1.81 4.79
N ASN A 113 -17.90 -0.91 5.52
CA ASN A 113 -18.35 0.45 5.77
C ASN A 113 -18.77 1.17 4.47
N PRO A 114 -19.98 1.75 4.37
CA PRO A 114 -20.43 2.35 3.13
C PRO A 114 -19.57 3.55 2.71
N GLU A 115 -19.41 3.72 1.40
CA GLU A 115 -18.78 4.88 0.76
C GLU A 115 -19.81 5.61 -0.10
N SER A 116 -19.68 6.93 -0.22
CA SER A 116 -20.59 7.70 -1.06
C SER A 116 -20.46 7.28 -2.52
N ARG A 117 -21.57 7.23 -3.25
CA ARG A 117 -21.59 6.82 -4.67
C ARG A 117 -20.63 7.63 -5.55
N LEU A 118 -20.52 8.94 -5.26
CA LEU A 118 -19.60 9.83 -5.99
C LEU A 118 -18.13 9.51 -5.68
N ALA A 119 -17.79 9.25 -4.41
CA ALA A 119 -16.43 8.88 -4.04
C ALA A 119 -16.01 7.55 -4.67
N VAL A 120 -16.91 6.57 -4.71
CA VAL A 120 -16.72 5.29 -5.40
C VAL A 120 -16.44 5.51 -6.89
N ALA A 121 -17.30 6.27 -7.58
CA ALA A 121 -17.17 6.49 -9.02
C ALA A 121 -15.85 7.15 -9.42
N LEU A 122 -15.31 8.04 -8.57
CA LEU A 122 -14.03 8.71 -8.82
C LEU A 122 -12.84 7.84 -8.41
N LYS A 123 -12.88 7.26 -7.21
CA LYS A 123 -11.77 6.51 -6.60
C LYS A 123 -11.42 5.27 -7.39
N TYR A 124 -12.40 4.45 -7.76
CA TYR A 124 -12.11 3.16 -8.40
C TYR A 124 -11.60 3.28 -9.84
N ARG A 125 -11.75 4.45 -10.48
CA ARG A 125 -11.11 4.70 -11.79
C ARG A 125 -9.59 4.88 -11.70
N LEU A 126 -9.05 5.02 -10.48
CA LEU A 126 -7.61 5.12 -10.24
C LEU A 126 -6.90 3.77 -10.27
N HIS A 127 -7.65 2.67 -10.14
CA HIS A 127 -7.13 1.30 -10.05
C HIS A 127 -7.44 0.53 -11.33
#